data_AF-A0A935VHL2-F1
#
_entry.id   AF-A0A935VHL2-F1
#
_cell.length_a   1.000
_cell.length_b   1.000
_cell.length_c   1.000
_cell.angle_alpha   90.00
_cell.angle_beta   90.00
_cell.angle_gamma   90.00
#
_symmetry.space_group_name_H-M   'P 1'
#
loop_
_entity.id
_entity.type
_entity.pdbx_description
1 polymer ?
#
loop_
_entity_poly.entity_id
_entity_poly.type
_entity_poly.pdbx_seq_one_letter_code
_entity_poly.pdbx_strand_id
1 'polypeptide(L)' 'MDFYMDDILLSDEFLVIPGLSEEVIIGAATMQKWRIKLDFEHDKAIVDPKVAKMQLV' A
#
# COMPACT_ATOMS: atom_id res chain seq x y z
N MET A 1 -9.10 4.75 -4.21
CA MET A 1 -8.37 5.92 -3.69
C MET A 1 -6.92 5.76 -4.06
N ASP A 2 -6.26 6.85 -4.42
CA ASP A 2 -4.87 6.84 -4.83
C ASP A 2 -3.99 7.32 -3.67
N PHE A 3 -2.82 6.70 -3.51
CA PHE A 3 -1.85 7.03 -2.47
C PHE A 3 -0.43 6.80 -2.97
N TYR A 4 0.54 7.49 -2.36
CA TYR A 4 1.94 7.33 -2.68
C TYR A 4 2.65 6.51 -1.61
N MET A 5 3.52 5.60 -2.04
CA MET A 5 4.46 4.89 -1.19
C MET A 5 5.83 4.94 -1.85
N ASP A 6 6.82 5.56 -1.22
CA ASP A 6 8.16 5.77 -1.79
C ASP A 6 8.15 6.34 -3.23
N ASP A 7 7.39 7.43 -3.44
CA ASP A 7 7.17 8.09 -4.74
C ASP A 7 6.46 7.23 -5.81
N ILE A 8 5.94 6.07 -5.43
CA ILE A 8 5.20 5.18 -6.32
C ILE A 8 3.70 5.39 -6.09
N LEU A 9 2.99 5.80 -7.14
CA LEU A 9 1.54 5.95 -7.12
C LEU A 9 0.87 4.56 -7.13
N LEU A 10 0.04 4.30 -6.12
CA LEU A 10 -0.75 3.08 -5.96
C LEU A 10 -2.24 3.45 -5.82
N SER A 11 -3.13 2.51 -6.19
CA SER A 11 -4.58 2.76 -6.19
C SER A 11 -5.33 1.58 -5.57
N ASP A 12 -6.09 1.80 -4.52
CA ASP A 12 -6.81 0.70 -3.88
C ASP A 12 -8.21 1.07 -3.37
N GLU A 13 -8.97 0.05 -3.02
CA GLU A 13 -10.25 0.18 -2.36
C GLU A 13 -10.05 0.20 -0.85
N PHE A 14 -10.61 1.22 -0.19
CA PHE A 14 -10.52 1.40 1.26
C PHE A 14 -11.91 1.46 1.86
N LEU A 15 -12.07 0.83 3.02
CA LEU A 15 -13.25 1.01 3.86
C LEU A 15 -13.07 2.28 4.69
N VAL A 16 -14.02 3.21 4.60
CA VAL A 16 -13.99 4.46 5.37
C VAL A 16 -14.74 4.24 6.69
N ILE A 17 -14.01 4.29 7.80
CA ILE A 17 -14.54 4.07 9.14
C ILE A 17 -14.39 5.35 9.98
N PRO A 18 -15.48 5.97 10.44
CA PRO A 18 -15.39 7.09 11.36
C PRO A 18 -14.77 6.69 12.70
N GLY A 19 -13.85 7.51 13.22
CA GLY A 19 -13.24 7.27 14.54
C GLY A 19 -12.19 6.15 14.57
N LEU A 20 -11.59 5.83 13.42
CA LEU A 20 -10.42 4.95 13.38
C LEU A 20 -9.29 5.56 14.22
N SER A 21 -8.64 4.74 15.05
CA SER A 21 -7.54 5.21 15.92
C SER A 21 -6.31 5.61 15.12
N GLU A 22 -6.09 4.94 13.99
CA GLU A 22 -5.04 5.23 13.03
C GLU A 22 -5.61 6.01 11.84
N GLU A 23 -4.77 6.80 11.16
CA GLU A 23 -5.17 7.54 9.96
C GLU A 23 -5.55 6.59 8.81
N VAL A 24 -4.80 5.49 8.66
CA VAL A 24 -5.06 4.45 7.66
C VAL A 24 -4.49 3.12 8.17
N ILE A 25 -5.17 2.02 7.85
CA ILE A 25 -4.67 0.67 8.10
C ILE A 25 -4.46 -0.01 6.75
N ILE A 26 -3.23 -0.40 6.47
CA ILE A 26 -2.89 -1.20 5.29
C ILE A 26 -3.05 -2.68 5.66
N GLY A 27 -4.12 -3.28 5.17
CA GLY A 27 -4.41 -4.70 5.38
C GLY A 27 -3.67 -5.63 4.41
N ALA A 28 -3.78 -6.93 4.68
CA ALA A 28 -3.15 -7.97 3.86
C ALA A 28 -3.55 -7.92 2.37
N ALA A 29 -4.79 -7.55 2.05
CA ALA A 29 -5.27 -7.47 0.68
C ALA A 29 -4.48 -6.44 -0.15
N THR A 30 -4.33 -5.22 0.39
CA THR A 30 -3.53 -4.15 -0.23
C THR A 30 -2.06 -4.56 -0.34
N MET A 31 -1.50 -5.17 0.71
CA MET A 31 -0.11 -5.64 0.69
C MET A 31 0.12 -6.69 -0.41
N GLN A 32 -0.79 -7.66 -0.55
CA GLN A 32 -0.69 -8.71 -1.56
C GLN A 32 -0.86 -8.15 -2.98
N LYS A 33 -1.87 -7.30 -3.19
CA LYS A 33 -2.15 -6.65 -4.48
C LYS A 33 -0.93 -5.89 -4.99
N TRP A 34 -0.29 -5.11 -4.12
CA TRP A 34 0.87 -4.28 -4.48
C TRP A 34 2.23 -4.93 -4.21
N ARG A 35 2.24 -6.20 -3.78
CA ARG A 35 3.45 -6.94 -3.42
C ARG A 35 4.35 -6.17 -2.44
N ILE A 36 3.72 -5.48 -1.49
CA ILE A 36 4.41 -4.77 -0.40
C ILE A 36 5.09 -5.82 0.47
N LYS A 37 6.39 -5.66 0.70
CA LYS A 37 7.19 -6.53 1.57
C LYS A 37 7.53 -5.78 2.84
N LEU A 38 7.51 -6.52 3.95
CA LEU A 38 7.99 -6.02 5.23
C LEU A 38 9.45 -6.45 5.40
N ASP A 39 10.32 -5.47 5.56
CA ASP A 39 11.69 -5.62 5.99
C ASP A 39 11.74 -5.36 7.50
N PHE A 40 11.68 -6.45 8.27
CA PHE A 40 11.68 -6.40 9.73
C PHE A 40 13.05 -6.06 10.31
N GLU A 41 14.14 -6.28 9.57
CA GLU A 41 15.49 -5.94 10.03
C GLU A 41 15.70 -4.43 10.05
N HIS A 42 15.11 -3.73 9.08
CA HIS A 42 15.25 -2.29 8.91
C HIS A 42 14.00 -1.49 9.31
N ASP A 43 12.95 -2.17 9.78
CA ASP A 43 11.64 -1.61 10.12
C ASP A 43 11.03 -0.77 8.97
N LYS A 44 10.95 -1.38 7.78
CA LYS A 44 10.44 -0.74 6.57
C LYS A 44 9.42 -1.58 5.85
N ALA A 45 8.47 -0.93 5.21
CA ALA A 45 7.65 -1.51 4.16
C ALA A 45 8.22 -1.06 2.81
N ILE A 46 8.41 -1.99 1.87
CA ILE A 46 8.98 -1.71 0.55
C ILE A 46 8.06 -2.21 -0.55
N VAL A 47 8.00 -1.48 -1.67
CA VAL A 47 7.22 -1.84 -2.86
C VAL A 47 8.11 -1.74 -4.10
N ASP A 48 8.02 -2.72 -5.02
CA ASP A 48 8.77 -2.68 -6.28
C ASP A 48 8.06 -1.71 -7.25
N PRO A 49 8.72 -0.64 -7.75
CA PRO A 49 8.12 0.30 -8.70
C PRO A 49 7.51 -0.36 -9.94
N LYS A 50 7.95 -1.57 -10.31
CA LYS A 50 7.39 -2.34 -11.43
C LYS A 50 5.93 -2.71 -11.22
N VAL A 51 5.43 -2.81 -9.97
CA VAL A 51 4.02 -3.13 -9.72
C VAL A 51 3.08 -1.98 -10.10
N ALA A 52 3.55 -0.72 -10.05
CA ALA A 52 2.74 0.42 -10.49
C ALA A 52 2.45 0.39 -12.00
N LYS A 53 3.34 -0.20 -12.80
CA LYS A 53 3.08 -0.42 -14.23
C LYS A 53 1.91 -1.39 -14.49
N MET A 54 1.53 -2.20 -13.50
CA MET A 54 0.38 -3.11 -13.60
C MET A 54 -0.97 -2.41 -13.35
N GLN A 55 -0.99 -1.12 -12.97
CA GLN A 55 -2.23 -0.35 -12.85
C GLN A 55 -2.93 -0.10 -14.19
N LEU A 56 -2.18 -0.13 -15.29
CA LEU A 56 -2.64 0.28 -16.63
C LEU A 56 -3.12 -0.87 -17.52
N VAL A 57 -3.14 -2.11 -17.02
CA VAL A 57 -3.53 -3.33 -17.77
C VAL A 57 -4.81 -3.94 -17.21
#